data_AF-A0A940RCA2-F1
#
_entry.id   AF-A0A940RCA2-F1
#
_cell.length_a   1.000
_cell.length_b   1.000
_cell.length_c   1.000
_cell.angle_alpha   90.00
_cell.angle_beta   90.00
_cell.angle_gamma   90.00
#
_symmetry.space_group_name_H-M   'P 1'
#
loop_
_entity.id
_entity.type
_entity.pdbx_description
1 polymer ?
#
loop_
_entity_poly.entity_id
_entity_poly.type
_entity_poly.pdbx_seq_one_letter_code
_entity_poly.pdbx_strand_id
1 'polypeptide(L)'
;LKEIESIKMVLYVEHTVDANDLPVALWRFCNNLDPKRDYTLVQRPSKTDPSKNFACIGFDGTIKTKEFDNFQRDWPNIIVSDDSTIRSVDEKWERLGLGEFISSPSLKYKDQMYGEEAVVNK
;
A
#
# COMPACT_ATOMS: atom_id res chain seq x y z
N LEU A 1 -22.18 0.60 13.32
CA LEU A 1 -22.60 2.02 13.36
C LEU A 1 -23.65 2.24 12.27
N LYS A 2 -24.62 3.15 12.44
CA LYS A 2 -25.60 3.44 11.36
C LYS A 2 -24.88 4.15 10.20
N GLU A 3 -23.90 4.97 10.56
CA GLU A 3 -23.02 5.78 9.73
C GLU A 3 -22.22 4.93 8.73
N ILE A 4 -21.92 3.66 9.06
CA ILE A 4 -21.17 2.76 8.17
C ILE A 4 -22.05 2.10 7.11
N GLU A 5 -23.39 2.21 7.18
CA GLU A 5 -24.28 1.47 6.27
C GLU A 5 -24.22 1.94 4.80
N SER A 6 -23.75 3.16 4.59
CA SER A 6 -23.46 3.73 3.27
C SER A 6 -22.13 3.25 2.69
N ILE A 7 -21.18 2.80 3.53
CA ILE A 7 -19.85 2.35 3.08
C ILE A 7 -19.97 0.94 2.52
N LYS A 8 -19.54 0.76 1.27
CA LYS A 8 -19.58 -0.55 0.59
C LYS A 8 -18.23 -1.26 0.61
N MET A 9 -17.16 -0.51 0.78
CA MET A 9 -15.80 -1.02 0.71
C MET A 9 -14.91 -0.27 1.70
N VAL A 10 -14.06 -1.01 2.41
CA VAL A 10 -12.98 -0.46 3.24
C VAL A 10 -11.69 -1.11 2.78
N LEU A 11 -10.69 -0.28 2.44
CA LEU A 11 -9.36 -0.74 2.06
C LEU A 11 -8.42 -0.52 3.24
N TYR A 12 -7.78 -1.59 3.70
CA TYR A 12 -6.74 -1.52 4.72
C TYR A 12 -5.38 -1.42 4.02
N VAL A 13 -4.62 -0.39 4.37
CA VAL A 13 -3.25 -0.16 3.90
C VAL A 13 -2.32 -0.01 5.09
N GLU A 14 -1.03 -0.12 4.84
CA GLU A 14 -0.02 0.01 5.88
C GLU A 14 -0.01 1.41 6.51
N HIS A 15 0.36 1.50 7.78
CA HIS A 15 0.61 2.77 8.49
C HIS A 15 1.63 3.70 7.81
N THR A 16 2.55 3.17 6.99
CA THR A 16 3.52 3.96 6.23
C THR A 16 2.94 4.58 4.95
N VAL A 17 1.66 4.34 4.64
CA VAL A 17 1.00 4.80 3.43
C VAL A 17 -0.02 5.89 3.78
N ASP A 18 0.16 7.08 3.21
CA ASP A 18 -0.85 8.13 3.30
C ASP A 18 -2.09 7.75 2.47
N ALA A 19 -3.22 7.53 3.14
CA ALA A 19 -4.48 7.17 2.52
C ALA A 19 -5.08 8.30 1.64
N ASN A 20 -4.62 9.55 1.80
CA ASN A 20 -5.06 10.67 0.96
C ASN A 20 -4.29 10.75 -0.36
N ASP A 21 -3.10 10.13 -0.45
CA ASP A 21 -2.37 9.96 -1.72
C ASP A 21 -2.91 8.73 -2.44
N LEU A 22 -4.08 8.89 -3.07
CA LEU A 22 -4.81 7.78 -3.72
C LEU A 22 -3.95 6.98 -4.73
N PRO A 23 -3.13 7.58 -5.61
CA PRO A 23 -2.25 6.81 -6.48
C PRO A 23 -1.31 5.87 -5.73
N VAL A 24 -0.68 6.33 -4.65
CA VAL A 24 0.24 5.53 -3.85
C VAL A 24 -0.49 4.50 -3.01
N ALA A 25 -1.60 4.89 -2.38
CA ALA A 25 -2.43 3.99 -1.59
C ALA A 25 -2.96 2.83 -2.42
N LEU A 26 -3.50 3.11 -3.62
CA LEU A 26 -4.00 2.08 -4.51
C LEU A 26 -2.87 1.23 -5.10
N TRP A 27 -1.71 1.81 -5.42
CA TRP A 27 -0.56 1.02 -5.84
C TRP A 27 -0.13 0.01 -4.76
N ARG A 28 0.07 0.47 -3.52
CA ARG A 28 0.45 -0.40 -2.39
C ARG A 28 -0.60 -1.47 -2.12
N PHE A 29 -1.87 -1.06 -2.08
CA PHE A 29 -3.00 -1.96 -1.87
C PHE A 29 -3.08 -3.05 -2.95
N CYS A 30 -3.08 -2.67 -4.24
CA CYS A 30 -3.26 -3.61 -5.34
C CYS A 30 -2.09 -4.60 -5.49
N ASN A 31 -0.87 -4.23 -5.12
CA ASN A 31 0.28 -5.14 -5.16
C ASN A 31 0.26 -6.17 -4.03
N ASN A 32 -0.39 -5.85 -2.91
CA ASN A 32 -0.38 -6.68 -1.72
C ASN A 32 -1.62 -7.58 -1.59
N LEU A 33 -2.68 -7.30 -2.34
CA LEU A 33 -3.98 -7.95 -2.21
C LEU A 33 -4.12 -9.21 -3.07
N ASP A 34 -4.52 -10.32 -2.46
CA ASP A 34 -5.23 -11.42 -3.11
C ASP A 34 -6.72 -11.34 -2.78
N PRO A 35 -7.61 -10.95 -3.72
CA PRO A 35 -9.04 -10.78 -3.44
C PRO A 35 -9.76 -12.02 -2.90
N LYS A 36 -9.22 -13.23 -3.14
CA LYS A 36 -9.82 -14.48 -2.66
C LYS A 36 -9.42 -14.79 -1.22
N ARG A 37 -8.24 -14.35 -0.79
CA ARG A 37 -7.70 -14.59 0.55
C ARG A 37 -7.96 -13.42 1.50
N ASP A 38 -7.74 -12.20 1.01
CA ASP A 38 -7.56 -10.99 1.82
C ASP A 38 -8.83 -10.14 1.88
N TYR A 39 -9.98 -10.78 2.05
CA TYR A 39 -11.26 -10.10 2.15
C TYR A 39 -12.06 -10.51 3.37
N THR A 40 -12.86 -9.58 3.87
CA THR A 40 -13.86 -9.83 4.91
C THR A 40 -15.19 -9.26 4.44
N LEU A 41 -16.17 -10.13 4.19
CA LEU A 41 -17.51 -9.72 3.82
C LEU A 41 -18.42 -9.66 5.05
N VAL A 42 -19.04 -8.51 5.28
CA VAL A 42 -20.07 -8.34 6.32
C VAL A 42 -21.40 -8.09 5.63
N GLN A 43 -22.37 -8.95 5.92
CA GLN A 43 -23.75 -8.81 5.46
C GLN A 43 -24.70 -8.96 6.64
N ARG A 44 -25.65 -8.03 6.78
CA ARG A 44 -26.67 -8.05 7.83
C ARG A 44 -27.87 -7.18 7.43
N PRO A 45 -29.04 -7.35 8.06
CA PRO A 45 -30.14 -6.41 7.90
C PRO A 45 -29.70 -4.97 8.19
N SER A 46 -30.20 -4.02 7.40
CA SER A 46 -29.94 -2.60 7.63
C SER A 46 -30.64 -2.11 8.89
N LYS A 47 -29.97 -1.22 9.63
CA LYS A 47 -30.53 -0.52 10.81
C LYS A 47 -31.28 0.75 10.42
N THR A 48 -31.18 1.19 9.17
CA THR A 48 -31.79 2.42 8.65
C THR A 48 -32.99 2.13 7.74
N ASP A 49 -33.00 1.00 7.04
CA ASP A 49 -34.09 0.58 6.16
C ASP A 49 -34.39 -0.92 6.36
N PRO A 50 -35.50 -1.28 7.03
CA PRO A 50 -35.87 -2.68 7.29
C PRO A 50 -36.08 -3.54 6.03
N SER A 51 -36.27 -2.93 4.86
CA SER A 51 -36.44 -3.65 3.60
C SER A 51 -35.12 -4.03 2.92
N LYS A 52 -33.98 -3.57 3.46
CA LYS A 52 -32.66 -3.70 2.84
C LYS A 52 -31.68 -4.47 3.71
N ASN A 53 -30.71 -5.07 3.04
CA ASN A 53 -29.50 -5.57 3.66
C ASN A 53 -28.36 -4.56 3.51
N PHE A 54 -27.63 -4.37 4.60
CA PHE A 54 -26.33 -3.74 4.57
C PHE A 54 -25.28 -4.79 4.18
N ALA A 55 -24.44 -4.44 3.21
CA ALA A 55 -23.27 -5.21 2.83
C ALA A 55 -22.07 -4.26 2.72
N CYS A 56 -20.96 -4.66 3.31
CA CYS A 56 -19.66 -4.00 3.18
C CYS A 56 -18.57 -5.06 3.09
N ILE A 57 -17.62 -4.85 2.18
CA ILE A 57 -16.43 -5.68 2.05
C ILE A 57 -15.21 -4.92 2.56
N GLY A 58 -14.44 -5.54 3.44
CA GLY A 58 -13.11 -5.11 3.79
C GLY A 58 -12.09 -5.85 2.92
N PHE A 59 -11.09 -5.15 2.39
CA PHE A 59 -9.97 -5.76 1.69
C PHE A 59 -8.66 -5.37 2.37
N ASP A 60 -7.84 -6.38 2.69
CA ASP A 60 -6.60 -6.21 3.42
C ASP A 60 -5.39 -6.16 2.48
N GLY A 61 -4.93 -4.95 2.15
CA GLY A 61 -3.71 -4.71 1.37
C GLY A 61 -2.46 -4.45 2.22
N THR A 62 -2.46 -4.83 3.51
CA THR A 62 -1.25 -4.76 4.35
C THR A 62 -0.25 -5.85 3.98
N ILE A 63 0.98 -5.78 4.50
CA ILE A 63 1.96 -6.85 4.31
C ILE A 63 1.46 -8.16 4.94
N LYS A 64 1.77 -9.30 4.32
CA LYS A 64 1.35 -10.62 4.85
C LYS A 64 2.50 -11.30 5.56
N THR A 65 2.21 -11.93 6.69
CA THR A 65 3.20 -12.64 7.50
C THR A 65 2.78 -14.08 7.78
N LYS A 66 3.74 -14.89 8.23
CA LYS A 66 3.44 -16.25 8.67
C LYS A 66 2.54 -16.28 9.90
N GLU A 67 2.73 -15.35 10.83
CA GLU A 67 2.01 -15.30 12.11
C GLU A 67 0.52 -14.94 11.93
N PHE A 68 0.21 -13.93 11.13
CA PHE A 68 -1.16 -13.43 10.99
C PHE A 68 -1.91 -14.03 9.80
N ASP A 69 -1.19 -14.39 8.72
CA ASP A 69 -1.81 -14.78 7.45
C ASP A 69 -1.45 -16.20 7.00
N ASN A 70 -0.62 -16.92 7.77
CA ASN A 70 -0.04 -18.20 7.37
C ASN A 70 0.70 -18.12 6.00
N PHE A 71 1.23 -16.93 5.67
CA PHE A 71 1.95 -16.68 4.42
C PHE A 71 3.41 -17.18 4.54
N GLN A 72 3.81 -18.10 3.66
CA GLN A 72 5.09 -18.83 3.81
C GLN A 72 6.27 -18.21 3.01
N ARG A 73 5.98 -17.32 2.07
CA ARG A 73 7.01 -16.69 1.24
C ARG A 73 7.54 -15.43 1.91
N ASP A 74 8.77 -15.07 1.59
CA ASP A 74 9.33 -13.77 1.91
C ASP A 74 8.46 -12.65 1.33
N TRP A 75 8.18 -11.64 2.16
CA TRP A 75 7.48 -10.44 1.71
C TRP A 75 8.48 -9.43 1.17
N PRO A 76 8.33 -8.96 -0.08
CA PRO A 76 9.28 -8.02 -0.66
C PRO A 76 9.16 -6.64 -0.01
N ASN A 77 10.29 -5.97 0.15
CA ASN A 77 10.33 -4.55 0.42
C ASN A 77 10.01 -3.76 -0.87
N ILE A 78 9.64 -2.49 -0.75
CA ILE A 78 9.51 -1.64 -1.94
C ILE A 78 10.87 -1.28 -2.51
N ILE A 79 10.92 -1.07 -3.82
CA ILE A 79 12.15 -0.76 -4.52
C ILE A 79 12.33 0.76 -4.53
N VAL A 80 13.41 1.21 -3.91
CA VAL A 80 13.91 2.58 -4.03
C VAL A 80 15.40 2.54 -4.32
N SER A 81 15.91 3.57 -5.00
CA SER A 81 17.35 3.77 -5.17
C SER A 81 17.98 4.17 -3.85
N ASP A 82 19.16 3.63 -3.55
CA ASP A 82 19.93 4.03 -2.38
C ASP A 82 20.46 5.47 -2.51
N ASP A 83 20.77 6.07 -1.37
CA ASP A 83 21.23 7.45 -1.24
C ASP A 83 22.49 7.76 -2.05
N SER A 84 23.42 6.80 -2.12
CA SER A 84 24.68 6.99 -2.84
C SER A 84 24.46 6.98 -4.35
N THR A 85 23.57 6.12 -4.84
CA THR A 85 23.16 6.09 -6.24
C THR A 85 22.41 7.36 -6.64
N ILE A 86 21.46 7.82 -5.82
CA ILE A 86 20.72 9.07 -6.08
C ILE A 86 21.71 10.24 -6.21
N ARG A 87 22.58 10.43 -5.21
CA ARG A 87 23.60 11.49 -5.25
C ARG A 87 24.51 11.38 -6.48
N SER A 88 24.94 10.17 -6.82
CA SER A 88 25.82 9.95 -7.98
C SER A 88 25.15 10.34 -9.29
N VAL A 89 23.85 10.07 -9.45
CA VAL A 89 23.09 10.47 -10.65
C VAL A 89 22.86 11.98 -10.66
N ASP A 90 22.50 12.58 -9.52
CA ASP A 90 22.28 14.02 -9.39
C ASP A 90 23.53 14.81 -9.80
N GLU A 91 24.71 14.41 -9.32
CA GLU A 91 26.01 15.04 -9.66
C GLU A 91 26.42 14.87 -11.14
N LYS A 92 25.88 13.85 -11.82
CA LYS A 92 26.17 13.57 -13.23
C LYS A 92 25.20 14.30 -14.16
N TRP A 93 24.04 14.73 -13.68
CA TRP A 93 22.93 15.17 -14.53
C TRP A 93 23.33 16.26 -15.53
N GLU A 94 23.95 17.34 -15.06
CA GLU A 94 24.41 18.46 -15.89
C GLU A 94 25.39 17.98 -16.97
N ARG A 95 26.31 17.08 -16.61
CA ARG A 95 27.34 16.53 -17.52
C ARG A 95 26.76 15.59 -18.58
N LEU A 96 25.62 14.97 -18.30
CA LEU A 96 24.96 14.05 -19.23
C LEU A 96 24.10 14.78 -20.28
N GLY A 97 23.81 16.06 -20.10
CA GLY A 97 23.08 16.87 -21.10
C GLY A 97 21.63 16.39 -21.34
N LEU A 98 20.98 15.84 -20.31
CA LEU A 98 19.63 15.23 -20.41
C LEU A 98 18.47 16.23 -20.35
N GLY A 99 18.75 17.54 -20.27
CA GLY A 99 17.76 18.59 -20.12
C GLY A 99 17.61 19.05 -18.67
N GLU A 100 16.42 19.57 -18.33
CA GLU A 100 16.13 20.05 -16.97
C GLU A 100 16.32 18.94 -15.92
N PHE A 101 16.79 19.33 -14.73
CA PHE A 101 17.00 18.41 -13.63
C PHE A 101 15.69 17.83 -13.11
N ILE A 102 15.65 16.50 -12.97
CA ILE A 102 14.52 15.77 -12.41
C ILE A 102 15.03 15.05 -11.16
N SER A 103 14.42 15.33 -10.00
CA SER A 103 14.78 14.66 -8.76
C SER A 103 14.33 13.19 -8.77
N SER A 104 15.07 12.34 -8.04
CA SER A 104 14.76 10.91 -7.99
C SER A 104 13.36 10.65 -7.39
N PRO A 105 12.48 9.89 -8.08
CA PRO A 105 11.15 9.56 -7.57
C PRO A 105 11.23 8.66 -6.32
N SER A 106 12.33 7.93 -6.14
CA SER A 106 12.62 7.09 -4.96
C SER A 106 12.49 7.85 -3.64
N LEU A 107 12.80 9.16 -3.64
CA LEU A 107 12.73 10.00 -2.45
C LEU A 107 11.33 10.05 -1.83
N LYS A 108 10.27 9.96 -2.66
CA LYS A 108 8.88 9.94 -2.19
C LYS A 108 8.56 8.70 -1.34
N TYR A 109 9.27 7.60 -1.57
CA TYR A 109 8.88 6.29 -1.03
C TYR A 109 9.81 5.78 0.07
N LYS A 110 10.92 6.46 0.37
CA LYS A 110 11.91 5.99 1.35
C LYS A 110 11.30 5.68 2.72
N ASP A 111 10.41 6.53 3.20
CA ASP A 111 9.75 6.37 4.50
C ASP A 111 8.76 5.19 4.54
N GLN A 112 8.55 4.51 3.41
CA GLN A 112 7.67 3.33 3.30
C GLN A 112 8.43 2.01 3.16
N MET A 113 9.75 2.04 3.28
CA MET A 113 10.60 0.85 3.33
C MET A 113 10.63 0.24 4.74
N TYR A 114 10.85 -1.07 4.81
CA TYR A 114 11.10 -1.77 6.07
C TYR A 114 12.55 -2.23 6.15
N GLY A 115 13.42 -1.30 6.56
CA GLY A 115 14.87 -1.48 6.46
C GLY A 115 15.37 -1.40 5.02
N GLU A 116 16.64 -1.75 4.80
CA GLU A 116 17.34 -1.56 3.53
C GLU A 116 17.43 -2.82 2.67
N GLU A 117 16.97 -3.96 3.21
CA GLU A 117 17.02 -5.25 2.54
C GLU A 117 15.85 -5.47 1.57
N ALA A 118 16.05 -6.39 0.63
CA ALA A 118 15.03 -6.74 -0.37
C ALA A 118 13.81 -7.44 0.24
N VAL A 119 13.98 -8.09 1.39
CA VAL A 119 12.94 -8.78 2.14
C VAL A 119 12.63 -8.01 3.41
N VAL A 120 11.35 -7.87 3.71
CA VAL A 120 10.88 -7.31 4.98
C VAL A 120 11.19 -8.31 6.09
N ASN A 121 12.29 -8.12 6.81
CA ASN A 121 12.64 -8.92 7.97
C ASN A 121 11.89 -8.40 9.20
N LYS A 122 11.12 -9.25 9.87
CA LYS A 122 10.49 -8.99 11.17
C LYS A 122 10.80 -10.13 12.13
#